data_AF-A0A3A6N2Z9-F1
#
_entry.id   AF-A0A3A6N2Z9-F1
#
_cell.length_a   1.000
_cell.length_b   1.000
_cell.length_c   1.000
_cell.angle_alpha   90.00
_cell.angle_beta   90.00
_cell.angle_gamma   90.00
#
_symmetry.space_group_name_H-M   'P 1'
#
loop_
_entity.id
_entity.type
_entity.pdbx_description
1 polymer ?
#
loop_
_entity_poly.entity_id
_entity_poly.type
_entity_poly.pdbx_seq_one_letter_code
_entity_poly.pdbx_strand_id
1 'polypeptide(L)'
;MRFRIEPDMQYCPRCQDEYRPGVQVCVTCGDALISGVQMQDLLDKKNGRQSGRAVPITPEDELVDIIKGKIINVKSVQALLSREGIPSLIAGDSASCGKGCGGTDVRLQVRTTDLPEVMALLAREHVQTTGLTDHDTSLVDAVFDPEAGSATCPACGCAFSTESKACPDCGLCF
;
A
#
# COMPACT_ATOMS: atom_id res chain seq x y z
N MET A 1 -2.89 -9.96 -22.39
CA MET A 1 -3.92 -9.19 -23.10
C MET A 1 -3.67 -7.72 -22.82
N ARG A 2 -3.47 -6.87 -23.85
CA ARG A 2 -3.36 -5.42 -23.65
C ARG A 2 -4.79 -4.89 -23.51
N PHE A 3 -5.19 -4.55 -22.28
CA PHE A 3 -6.43 -3.80 -22.07
C PHE A 3 -6.26 -2.45 -22.77
N ARG A 4 -7.13 -2.14 -23.73
CA ARG A 4 -7.14 -0.84 -24.39
C ARG A 4 -7.94 0.10 -23.51
N ILE A 5 -7.38 1.28 -23.23
CA ILE A 5 -8.10 2.35 -22.54
C ILE A 5 -9.11 2.93 -23.54
N GLU A 6 -10.38 2.90 -23.20
CA GLU A 6 -11.45 3.44 -24.03
C GLU A 6 -11.53 4.97 -23.83
N PRO A 7 -11.39 5.80 -24.88
CA PRO A 7 -11.26 7.25 -24.75
C PRO A 7 -12.40 7.94 -23.99
N ASP A 8 -13.62 7.43 -24.18
CA ASP A 8 -14.85 8.02 -23.68
C ASP A 8 -15.22 7.55 -22.26
N MET A 9 -14.57 6.50 -21.77
CA MET A 9 -14.74 6.01 -20.39
C MET A 9 -14.04 6.94 -19.39
N GLN A 10 -14.44 6.81 -18.12
CA GLN A 10 -13.84 7.52 -17.01
C GLN A 10 -12.93 6.56 -16.24
N TYR A 11 -11.78 7.04 -15.78
CA TYR A 11 -10.78 6.23 -15.10
C TYR A 11 -10.33 6.92 -13.83
N CYS A 12 -10.10 6.12 -12.79
CA CYS A 12 -9.49 6.64 -11.57
C CYS A 12 -7.96 6.72 -11.78
N PRO A 13 -7.32 7.89 -11.68
CA PRO A 13 -5.86 8.00 -11.84
C PRO A 13 -5.07 7.28 -10.75
N ARG A 14 -5.73 6.96 -9.62
CA ARG A 14 -5.12 6.29 -8.46
C ARG A 14 -5.39 4.78 -8.44
N CYS A 15 -6.66 4.38 -8.50
CA CYS A 15 -7.07 2.97 -8.45
C CYS A 15 -6.94 2.27 -9.81
N GLN A 16 -6.93 3.04 -10.91
CA GLN A 16 -6.92 2.54 -12.29
C GLN A 16 -8.19 1.77 -12.70
N ASP A 17 -9.26 1.86 -11.91
CA ASP A 17 -10.57 1.31 -12.23
C ASP A 17 -11.25 2.09 -13.37
N GLU A 18 -12.04 1.37 -14.17
CA GLU A 18 -12.86 1.91 -15.25
C GLU A 18 -14.30 2.19 -14.80
N TYR A 19 -14.84 3.30 -15.27
CA TYR A 19 -16.18 3.79 -14.97
C TYR A 19 -16.88 4.24 -16.25
N ARG A 20 -18.22 4.16 -16.22
CA ARG A 20 -19.05 4.66 -17.31
C ARG A 20 -18.92 6.19 -17.47
N PRO A 21 -19.16 6.71 -18.68
CA PRO A 21 -19.21 8.15 -18.91
C PRO A 21 -20.22 8.82 -17.96
N GLY A 22 -19.85 9.98 -17.42
CA GLY A 22 -20.69 10.76 -16.51
C GLY A 22 -20.48 10.51 -15.02
N VAL A 23 -19.77 9.43 -14.63
CA VAL A 23 -19.29 9.29 -13.25
C VAL A 23 -18.12 10.26 -13.04
N GLN A 24 -18.15 11.03 -11.95
CA GLN A 24 -17.16 12.09 -11.70
C GLN A 24 -16.13 11.73 -10.62
N VAL A 25 -16.44 10.76 -9.75
CA VAL A 25 -15.64 10.44 -8.56
C VAL A 25 -15.47 8.93 -8.44
N CYS A 26 -14.26 8.49 -8.06
CA CYS A 26 -13.97 7.10 -7.78
C CYS A 26 -14.69 6.63 -6.52
N VAL A 27 -15.43 5.52 -6.60
CA VAL A 27 -16.14 4.96 -5.45
C VAL A 27 -15.17 4.41 -4.40
N THR A 28 -14.01 3.91 -4.84
CA THR A 28 -13.01 3.31 -3.96
C THR A 28 -12.17 4.35 -3.21
N CYS A 29 -11.71 5.42 -3.87
CA CYS A 29 -10.76 6.36 -3.25
C CYS A 29 -11.23 7.82 -3.17
N GLY A 30 -12.40 8.16 -3.72
CA GLY A 30 -12.93 9.52 -3.68
C GLY A 30 -12.25 10.54 -4.60
N ASP A 31 -11.24 10.13 -5.37
CA ASP A 31 -10.54 11.03 -6.30
C ASP A 31 -11.41 11.34 -7.53
N ALA A 32 -11.23 12.55 -8.09
CA ALA A 32 -11.86 12.93 -9.35
C ALA A 32 -11.41 12.01 -10.49
N LEU A 33 -12.39 11.50 -11.25
CA LEU A 33 -12.12 10.66 -12.41
C LEU A 33 -11.64 11.52 -13.58
N ILE A 34 -10.81 10.91 -14.42
CA ILE A 34 -10.29 11.51 -15.65
C ILE A 34 -10.76 10.72 -16.86
N SER A 35 -10.83 11.35 -18.02
CA SER A 35 -11.17 10.66 -19.28
C SER A 35 -10.10 9.63 -19.66
N GLY A 36 -10.49 8.67 -20.51
CA GLY A 36 -9.57 7.69 -21.09
C GLY A 36 -8.40 8.34 -21.83
N VAL A 37 -8.63 9.46 -22.53
CA VAL A 37 -7.57 10.23 -23.19
C VAL A 37 -6.53 10.74 -22.16
N GLN A 38 -7.00 11.33 -21.07
CA GLN A 38 -6.12 11.84 -20.01
C GLN A 38 -5.39 10.70 -19.30
N MET A 39 -6.03 9.55 -19.11
CA MET A 39 -5.42 8.36 -18.52
C MET A 39 -4.32 7.80 -19.42
N GLN A 40 -4.57 7.72 -20.73
CA GLN A 40 -3.55 7.33 -21.71
C GLN A 40 -2.35 8.27 -21.68
N ASP A 41 -2.57 9.59 -21.65
CA ASP A 41 -1.49 10.58 -21.51
C ASP A 41 -0.67 10.40 -20.22
N LEU A 42 -1.32 10.10 -19.09
CA LEU A 42 -0.63 9.81 -17.83
C LEU A 42 0.23 8.56 -17.93
N LEU A 43 -0.32 7.48 -18.52
CA LEU A 43 0.41 6.25 -18.74
C LEU A 43 1.58 6.44 -19.70
N ASP A 44 1.42 7.22 -20.76
CA ASP A 44 2.48 7.49 -21.73
C ASP A 44 3.60 8.35 -21.12
N LYS A 45 3.25 9.35 -20.31
CA LYS A 45 4.23 10.13 -19.53
C LYS A 45 4.98 9.24 -18.54
N LYS A 46 4.28 8.30 -17.88
CA LYS A 46 4.88 7.34 -16.95
C LYS A 46 5.80 6.36 -17.68
N ASN A 47 5.37 5.79 -18.79
CA ASN A 47 6.16 4.90 -19.64
C ASN A 47 7.39 5.61 -20.23
N GLY A 48 7.26 6.89 -20.60
CA GLY A 48 8.39 7.72 -21.04
C GLY A 48 9.42 7.93 -19.93
N ARG A 49 8.98 8.23 -18.70
CA ARG A 49 9.87 8.31 -17.52
C ARG A 49 10.52 6.97 -17.19
N GLN A 50 9.76 5.87 -17.24
CA GLN A 50 10.27 4.52 -17.00
C GLN A 50 11.29 4.09 -18.05
N SER A 51 11.07 4.43 -19.33
CA SER A 51 12.02 4.14 -20.41
C SER A 51 13.35 4.89 -20.25
N GLY A 52 13.35 6.06 -19.60
CA GLY A 52 14.58 6.77 -19.21
C GLY A 52 15.24 6.26 -17.93
N ARG A 53 14.51 5.52 -17.08
CA ARG A 53 14.96 5.01 -15.76
C ARG A 53 15.32 3.54 -15.73
N ALA A 54 15.07 2.78 -16.80
CA ALA A 54 15.47 1.38 -16.94
C ALA A 54 17.01 1.18 -16.98
N VAL A 55 17.79 2.18 -16.62
CA VAL A 55 19.24 2.09 -16.45
C VAL A 55 19.51 1.15 -15.27
N PRO A 56 20.27 0.06 -15.48
CA PRO A 56 20.64 -0.86 -14.41
C PRO A 56 21.36 -0.12 -13.29
N ILE A 57 21.19 -0.60 -12.06
CA ILE A 57 21.95 -0.10 -10.91
C ILE A 57 23.44 -0.33 -11.18
N THR A 58 24.27 0.69 -11.02
CA THR A 58 25.72 0.60 -11.17
C THR A 58 26.40 0.62 -9.80
N PRO A 59 27.68 0.18 -9.69
CA PRO A 59 28.40 0.21 -8.41
C PRO A 59 28.57 1.61 -7.80
N GLU A 60 28.45 2.66 -8.61
CA GLU A 60 28.58 4.06 -8.19
C GLU A 60 27.27 4.63 -7.63
N ASP A 61 26.15 3.92 -7.80
CA ASP A 61 24.87 4.33 -7.28
C ASP A 61 24.86 4.27 -5.75
N GLU A 62 24.39 5.36 -5.12
CA GLU A 62 24.11 5.37 -3.70
C GLU A 62 22.83 4.59 -3.43
N LEU A 63 22.94 3.49 -2.68
CA LEU A 63 21.84 2.56 -2.40
C LEU A 63 21.38 2.65 -0.96
N VAL A 64 20.07 2.50 -0.76
CA VAL A 64 19.43 2.41 0.56
C VAL A 64 18.63 1.11 0.67
N ASP A 65 18.67 0.52 1.86
CA ASP A 65 17.85 -0.64 2.22
C ASP A 65 16.40 -0.19 2.46
N ILE A 66 15.43 -0.82 1.78
CA ILE A 66 14.00 -0.54 1.98
C ILE A 66 13.28 -1.62 2.78
N ILE A 67 13.69 -2.89 2.63
CA ILE A 67 13.07 -4.03 3.32
C ILE A 67 14.13 -5.09 3.59
N LYS A 68 14.06 -5.71 4.78
CA LYS A 68 14.81 -6.92 5.15
C LYS A 68 13.85 -8.06 5.44
N GLY A 69 14.14 -9.26 4.95
CA GLY A 69 13.37 -10.44 5.33
C GLY A 69 13.64 -11.66 4.46
N LYS A 70 12.71 -12.61 4.49
CA LYS A 70 12.80 -13.84 3.68
C LYS A 70 12.75 -13.51 2.19
N ILE A 71 13.53 -14.27 1.40
CA ILE A 71 13.66 -14.06 -0.05
C ILE A 71 12.32 -14.04 -0.78
N ILE A 72 11.33 -14.80 -0.34
CA ILE A 72 10.00 -14.83 -0.96
C ILE A 72 9.26 -13.49 -0.81
N ASN A 73 9.33 -12.86 0.38
CA ASN A 73 8.74 -11.56 0.65
C ASN A 73 9.53 -10.44 -0.04
N VAL A 74 10.85 -10.56 -0.09
CA VAL A 74 11.68 -9.58 -0.78
C VAL A 74 11.45 -9.62 -2.30
N LYS A 75 11.28 -10.81 -2.89
CA LYS A 75 10.97 -10.95 -4.31
C LYS A 75 9.59 -10.44 -4.69
N SER A 76 8.58 -10.57 -3.81
CA SER A 76 7.25 -10.00 -4.11
C SER A 76 7.31 -8.48 -4.23
N VAL A 77 8.04 -7.82 -3.33
CA VAL A 77 8.24 -6.37 -3.41
C VAL A 77 9.14 -5.98 -4.58
N GLN A 78 10.20 -6.74 -4.87
CA GLN A 78 11.03 -6.50 -6.05
C GLN A 78 10.22 -6.56 -7.35
N ALA A 79 9.27 -7.50 -7.47
CA ALA A 79 8.37 -7.59 -8.61
C ALA A 79 7.44 -6.38 -8.72
N LEU A 80 6.95 -5.86 -7.60
CA LEU A 80 6.15 -4.63 -7.56
C LEU A 80 6.96 -3.42 -8.07
N LEU A 81 8.19 -3.25 -7.60
CA LEU A 81 9.09 -2.18 -8.08
C LEU A 81 9.40 -2.32 -9.57
N SER A 82 9.65 -3.55 -10.04
CA SER A 82 9.95 -3.82 -11.45
C SER A 82 8.77 -3.51 -12.37
N ARG A 83 7.53 -3.80 -11.96
CA ARG A 83 6.31 -3.41 -12.69
C ARG A 83 6.15 -1.89 -12.83
N GLU A 84 6.69 -1.16 -11.86
CA GLU A 84 6.68 0.30 -11.81
C GLU A 84 7.95 0.90 -12.45
N GLY A 85 8.83 0.06 -13.02
CA GLY A 85 10.04 0.49 -13.72
C GLY A 85 11.13 1.03 -12.78
N ILE A 86 11.07 0.69 -11.50
CA ILE A 86 12.03 1.12 -10.47
C ILE A 86 13.10 0.03 -10.30
N PRO A 87 14.37 0.29 -10.66
CA PRO A 87 15.45 -0.66 -10.47
C PRO A 87 15.71 -0.94 -8.99
N SER A 88 15.94 -2.21 -8.66
CA SER A 88 16.21 -2.65 -7.30
C SER A 88 17.14 -3.86 -7.27
N LEU A 89 17.95 -3.94 -6.22
CA LEU A 89 18.98 -4.96 -6.03
C LEU A 89 18.69 -5.77 -4.76
N ILE A 90 18.82 -7.09 -4.82
CA ILE A 90 18.74 -7.94 -3.63
C ILE A 90 20.16 -8.20 -3.14
N ALA A 91 20.48 -7.70 -1.94
CA ALA A 91 21.74 -7.93 -1.27
C ALA A 91 21.60 -9.01 -0.19
N GLY A 92 22.59 -9.89 -0.08
CA GLY A 92 22.70 -10.80 1.04
C GLY A 92 22.94 -10.04 2.35
N ASP A 93 22.47 -10.59 3.47
CA ASP A 93 22.90 -10.13 4.78
C ASP A 93 24.31 -10.69 5.06
N SER A 94 25.32 -9.83 4.98
CA SER A 94 26.72 -10.21 5.18
C SER A 94 27.06 -10.56 6.63
N ALA A 95 26.11 -10.48 7.56
CA ALA A 95 26.32 -10.74 8.99
C ALA A 95 26.09 -12.20 9.44
N SER A 96 25.80 -13.15 8.53
CA SER A 96 25.50 -14.54 8.94
C SER A 96 26.11 -15.60 8.02
N CYS A 97 27.43 -15.77 8.14
CA CYS A 97 28.10 -17.03 7.81
C CYS A 97 28.55 -17.73 9.11
N GLY A 98 27.58 -18.02 9.98
CA GLY A 98 27.74 -18.91 11.13
C GLY A 98 26.80 -20.10 10.95
N LYS A 99 27.38 -21.31 10.81
CA LYS A 99 26.71 -22.61 10.63
C LYS A 99 25.29 -22.68 11.23
N GLY A 100 24.27 -22.74 10.37
CA GLY A 100 22.89 -23.06 10.76
C GLY A 100 21.95 -23.04 9.56
N CYS A 101 21.17 -24.11 9.38
CA CYS A 101 20.15 -24.26 8.34
C CYS A 101 18.91 -23.38 8.64
N GLY A 102 19.09 -22.05 8.65
CA GLY A 102 18.03 -21.06 8.86
C GLY A 102 18.04 -20.07 7.72
N GLY A 103 16.95 -19.99 6.96
CA GLY A 103 16.88 -19.25 5.69
C GLY A 103 17.42 -17.83 5.82
N THR A 104 18.47 -17.55 5.05
CA THR A 104 19.19 -16.27 5.02
C THR A 104 18.20 -15.14 4.71
N ASP A 105 18.08 -14.19 5.62
CA ASP A 105 17.38 -12.96 5.32
C ASP A 105 18.18 -12.17 4.29
N VAL A 106 17.47 -11.55 3.36
CA VAL A 106 18.04 -10.71 2.31
C VAL A 106 17.47 -9.30 2.45
N ARG A 107 18.16 -8.34 1.84
CA ARG A 107 17.77 -6.94 1.84
C ARG A 107 17.44 -6.51 0.42
N LEU A 108 16.38 -5.75 0.27
CA LEU A 108 16.04 -5.08 -0.98
C LEU A 108 16.58 -3.66 -0.94
N GLN A 109 17.32 -3.29 -1.98
CA GLN A 109 18.00 -2.02 -2.12
C GLN A 109 17.51 -1.28 -3.36
N VAL A 110 17.41 0.04 -3.25
CA VAL A 110 17.07 0.96 -4.36
C VAL A 110 18.02 2.15 -4.32
N ARG A 111 18.13 2.90 -5.41
CA ARG A 111 18.83 4.18 -5.39
C ARG A 111 18.19 5.14 -4.40
N THR A 112 19.00 5.90 -3.68
CA THR A 112 18.52 6.96 -2.79
C THR A 112 17.60 7.94 -3.53
N THR A 113 17.88 8.21 -4.80
CA THR A 113 17.07 9.09 -5.65
C THR A 113 15.69 8.53 -6.00
N ASP A 114 15.52 7.21 -5.99
CA ASP A 114 14.26 6.53 -6.27
C ASP A 114 13.42 6.32 -4.99
N LEU A 115 13.99 6.56 -3.80
CA LEU A 115 13.34 6.32 -2.51
C LEU A 115 11.97 7.03 -2.34
N PRO A 116 11.78 8.31 -2.69
CA PRO A 116 10.48 8.97 -2.53
C PRO A 116 9.37 8.29 -3.34
N GLU A 117 9.70 7.83 -4.55
CA GLU A 117 8.77 7.14 -5.44
C GLU A 117 8.44 5.74 -4.93
N VAL A 118 9.46 5.02 -4.42
CA VAL A 118 9.29 3.72 -3.76
C VAL A 118 8.36 3.82 -2.55
N MET A 119 8.57 4.82 -1.68
CA MET A 119 7.73 5.01 -0.50
C MET A 119 6.27 5.32 -0.87
N ALA A 120 6.05 6.16 -1.89
CA ALA A 120 4.70 6.46 -2.39
C ALA A 120 4.02 5.21 -2.97
N LEU A 121 4.77 4.37 -3.70
CA LEU A 121 4.28 3.11 -4.24
C LEU A 121 3.88 2.11 -3.14
N LEU A 122 4.75 1.92 -2.15
CA LEU A 122 4.49 1.01 -1.04
C LEU A 122 3.30 1.47 -0.18
N ALA A 123 3.19 2.78 0.08
CA ALA A 123 2.04 3.33 0.79
C ALA A 123 0.72 3.10 0.03
N ARG A 124 0.72 3.26 -1.30
CA ARG A 124 -0.44 2.97 -2.16
C ARG A 124 -0.82 1.49 -2.09
N GLU A 125 0.14 0.59 -2.22
CA GLU A 125 -0.09 -0.86 -2.16
C GLU A 125 -0.66 -1.29 -0.80
N HIS A 126 -0.14 -0.70 0.29
CA HIS A 126 -0.63 -0.97 1.63
C HIS A 126 -2.11 -0.60 1.79
N VAL A 127 -2.50 0.59 1.32
CA VAL A 127 -3.91 1.02 1.34
C VAL A 127 -4.79 0.06 0.54
N GLN A 128 -4.39 -0.28 -0.68
CA GLN A 128 -5.17 -1.16 -1.57
C GLN A 128 -5.33 -2.58 -1.01
N THR A 129 -4.29 -3.13 -0.38
CA THR A 129 -4.30 -4.53 0.07
C THR A 129 -4.98 -4.70 1.42
N THR A 130 -4.91 -3.68 2.28
CA THR A 130 -5.46 -3.78 3.65
C THR A 130 -6.90 -3.32 3.76
N GLY A 131 -7.41 -2.50 2.83
CA GLY A 131 -8.77 -1.95 2.91
C GLY A 131 -9.01 -1.09 4.16
N LEU A 132 -7.96 -0.73 4.90
CA LEU A 132 -8.08 -0.01 6.18
C LEU A 132 -8.71 1.37 6.02
N THR A 133 -8.63 1.96 4.83
CA THR A 133 -9.29 3.24 4.52
C THR A 133 -10.81 3.10 4.37
N ASP A 134 -11.30 1.90 4.06
CA ASP A 134 -12.74 1.61 3.90
C ASP A 134 -13.41 1.27 5.24
N HIS A 135 -12.63 1.14 6.31
CA HIS A 135 -13.11 0.84 7.66
C HIS A 135 -13.02 2.08 8.55
N ASP A 136 -14.09 2.36 9.30
CA ASP A 136 -14.06 3.38 10.34
C ASP A 136 -13.14 2.93 11.48
N THR A 137 -11.95 3.52 11.55
CA THR A 137 -10.96 3.21 12.58
C THR A 137 -11.10 4.08 13.83
N SER A 138 -12.14 4.92 13.94
CA SER A 138 -12.31 5.84 15.09
C SER A 138 -12.40 5.12 16.44
N LEU A 139 -12.76 3.84 16.45
CA LEU A 139 -12.94 3.03 17.66
C LEU A 139 -11.83 2.00 17.89
N VAL A 140 -10.76 1.97 17.07
CA VAL A 140 -9.71 0.93 17.18
C VAL A 140 -8.93 0.96 18.48
N ASP A 141 -8.80 2.15 19.08
CA ASP A 141 -8.13 2.35 20.38
C ASP A 141 -9.10 2.29 21.57
N ALA A 142 -10.40 2.02 21.32
CA ALA A 142 -11.38 1.90 22.39
C ALA A 142 -11.16 0.60 23.17
N VAL A 143 -10.55 0.72 24.34
CA VAL A 143 -10.31 -0.39 25.29
C VAL A 143 -11.37 -0.33 26.39
N PHE A 144 -11.96 -1.48 26.72
CA PHE A 144 -12.83 -1.60 27.88
C PHE A 144 -11.99 -1.67 29.16
N ASP A 145 -12.01 -0.59 29.93
CA ASP A 145 -11.42 -0.53 31.27
C ASP A 145 -12.54 -0.69 32.32
N PRO A 146 -12.62 -1.82 33.03
CA PRO A 146 -13.67 -2.05 34.02
C PRO A 146 -13.64 -1.05 35.20
N GLU A 147 -12.48 -0.44 35.50
CA GLU A 147 -12.30 0.45 36.65
C GLU A 147 -12.61 1.92 36.34
N ALA A 148 -12.77 2.29 35.06
CA ALA A 148 -12.97 3.68 34.63
C ALA A 148 -14.40 4.23 34.87
N GLY A 149 -15.36 3.38 35.27
CA GLY A 149 -16.76 3.75 35.50
C GLY A 149 -17.59 3.95 34.22
N SER A 150 -16.96 4.26 33.09
CA SER A 150 -17.55 4.43 31.76
C SER A 150 -16.60 3.91 30.69
N ALA A 151 -17.14 3.24 29.67
CA ALA A 151 -16.39 2.74 28.52
C ALA A 151 -17.10 3.09 27.20
N THR A 152 -16.33 3.22 26.13
CA THR A 152 -16.85 3.34 24.76
C THR A 152 -16.81 1.97 24.10
N CYS A 153 -17.93 1.51 23.55
CA CYS A 153 -18.01 0.22 22.88
C CYS A 153 -17.18 0.24 21.57
N PRO A 154 -16.14 -0.59 21.41
CA PRO A 154 -15.36 -0.66 20.17
C PRO A 154 -16.17 -1.12 18.94
N ALA A 155 -17.32 -1.77 19.13
CA ALA A 155 -18.14 -2.24 18.00
C ALA A 155 -19.12 -1.20 17.46
N CYS A 156 -19.69 -0.34 18.32
CA CYS A 156 -20.74 0.59 17.91
C CYS A 156 -20.55 2.03 18.37
N GLY A 157 -19.54 2.31 19.19
CA GLY A 157 -19.26 3.66 19.69
C GLY A 157 -20.16 4.14 20.84
N CYS A 158 -21.08 3.31 21.31
CA CYS A 158 -21.93 3.65 22.47
C CYS A 158 -21.08 3.84 23.73
N ALA A 159 -21.29 4.95 24.44
CA ALA A 159 -20.71 5.17 25.77
C ALA A 159 -21.65 4.57 26.83
N PHE A 160 -21.14 3.66 27.65
CA PHE A 160 -21.93 2.95 28.66
C PHE A 160 -21.14 2.74 29.95
N SER A 161 -21.85 2.48 31.05
CA SER A 161 -21.23 2.21 32.35
C SER A 161 -20.48 0.87 32.35
N THR A 162 -19.29 0.85 32.96
CA THR A 162 -18.47 -0.37 33.10
C THR A 162 -19.03 -1.37 34.10
N GLU A 163 -20.07 -0.99 34.86
CA GLU A 163 -20.82 -1.94 35.69
C GLU A 163 -21.62 -2.94 34.83
N SER A 164 -21.94 -2.58 33.58
CA SER A 164 -22.56 -3.49 32.62
C SER A 164 -21.48 -4.28 31.87
N LYS A 165 -21.62 -5.62 31.87
CA LYS A 165 -20.75 -6.54 31.11
C LYS A 165 -21.13 -6.66 29.63
N ALA A 166 -22.18 -5.96 29.21
CA ALA A 166 -22.64 -5.94 27.83
C ALA A 166 -23.01 -4.52 27.40
N CYS A 167 -22.62 -4.16 26.18
CA CYS A 167 -23.05 -2.92 25.56
C CYS A 167 -24.58 -2.96 25.35
N PRO A 168 -25.34 -1.96 25.81
CA PRO A 168 -26.80 -1.96 25.69
C PRO A 168 -27.29 -1.84 24.25
N ASP A 169 -26.49 -1.24 23.37
CA ASP A 169 -26.91 -0.94 21.99
C ASP A 169 -26.65 -2.10 21.02
N CYS A 170 -25.47 -2.73 21.11
CA CYS A 170 -25.07 -3.79 20.18
C CYS A 170 -24.95 -5.18 20.81
N GLY A 171 -25.04 -5.29 22.13
CA GLY A 171 -24.95 -6.56 22.85
C GLY A 171 -23.54 -7.15 22.92
N LEU A 172 -22.49 -6.41 22.53
CA LEU A 172 -21.11 -6.87 22.68
C LEU A 172 -20.77 -7.04 24.16
N CYS A 173 -20.28 -8.22 24.55
CA CYS A 173 -19.89 -8.55 25.92
C CYS A 173 -18.39 -8.29 26.17
N PHE A 174 -18.05 -7.85 27.39
CA PHE A 174 -16.68 -7.58 27.86
C PHE A 174 -16.36 -8.36 29.14
#